data_AF-A0A2R6HF44-F1
#
_entry.id   AF-A0A2R6HF44-F1
#
_cell.length_a   1.000
_cell.length_b   1.000
_cell.length_c   1.000
_cell.angle_alpha   90.00
_cell.angle_beta   90.00
_cell.angle_gamma   90.00
#
_symmetry.space_group_name_H-M   'P 1'
#
loop_
_entity.id
_entity.type
_entity.pdbx_description
1 polymer ?
#
loop_
_entity_poly.entity_id
_entity_poly.type
_entity_poly.pdbx_seq_one_letter_code
_entity_poly.pdbx_strand_id
1 'polypeptide(L)' 'MASFTIGGEEALDREVKPFGNSAHVTVPKRWLGSEVKVVRISEPDE' A
#
# COMPACT_ATOMS: atom_id res chain seq x y z
N MET A 1 -3.04 -1.51 12.74
CA MET A 1 -2.85 -0.95 11.39
C MET A 1 -3.15 0.52 11.49
N ALA A 2 -2.17 1.39 11.28
CA ALA A 2 -2.37 2.84 11.35
C ALA A 2 -2.71 3.36 9.95
N SER A 3 -3.91 3.90 9.76
CA SER A 3 -4.25 4.74 8.62
C SER A 3 -3.96 6.19 9.01
N PHE A 4 -3.36 6.95 8.11
CA PHE A 4 -3.11 8.39 8.30
C PHE A 4 -3.42 9.13 7.00
N THR A 5 -3.34 10.46 7.01
CA THR A 5 -3.72 11.27 5.84
C THR A 5 -2.49 11.97 5.29
N ILE A 6 -2.28 11.90 3.97
CA ILE A 6 -1.25 12.67 3.26
C ILE A 6 -1.97 13.55 2.25
N GLY A 7 -1.87 14.88 2.38
CA GLY A 7 -2.50 15.81 1.43
C GLY A 7 -4.04 15.76 1.36
N GLY A 8 -4.71 15.21 2.38
CA GLY A 8 -6.17 14.97 2.38
C GLY A 8 -6.59 13.57 1.91
N GLU A 9 -5.65 12.76 1.42
CA GLU A 9 -5.90 11.40 0.93
C GLU A 9 -5.56 10.35 1.99
N GLU A 10 -6.35 9.27 2.03
CA GLU A 10 -6.11 8.14 2.96
C GLU A 10 -4.83 7.40 2.57
N ALA A 11 -3.86 7.36 3.49
CA ALA A 11 -2.60 6.66 3.35
C ALA A 11 -2.57 5.41 4.25
N LEU A 12 -1.96 4.35 3.71
CA LEU A 12 -1.76 3.08 4.39
C LEU A 12 -0.27 2.76 4.41
N ASP A 13 0.27 2.58 5.61
CA ASP A 13 1.60 1.99 5.78
C ASP A 13 1.48 0.47 5.77
N ARG A 14 2.11 -0.16 4.77
CA ARG A 14 2.04 -1.60 4.51
C ARG A 14 3.32 -2.10 3.89
N GLU A 15 3.76 -3.24 4.39
CA GLU A 15 4.83 -4.03 3.79
C GLU A 15 4.35 -4.66 2.47
N VAL A 16 5.21 -4.56 1.46
CA VAL A 16 5.05 -5.24 0.17
C VAL A 16 5.37 -6.72 0.36
N LYS A 17 4.46 -7.62 -0.04
CA LYS A 17 4.65 -9.08 0.15
C LYS A 17 4.85 -9.81 -1.16
N PRO A 18 5.67 -10.88 -1.20
CA PRO A 18 5.82 -11.71 -2.39
C PRO A 18 4.49 -12.41 -2.73
N PHE A 19 4.21 -12.51 -4.02
CA PHE A 19 3.05 -13.21 -4.56
C PHE A 19 3.41 -13.86 -5.90
N GLY A 20 3.81 -15.14 -5.87
CA GLY A 20 4.33 -15.81 -7.05
C GLY A 20 5.55 -15.07 -7.60
N ASN A 21 5.45 -14.58 -8.85
CA ASN A 21 6.50 -13.79 -9.51
C ASN A 21 6.31 -12.27 -9.36
N SER A 22 5.32 -11.81 -8.59
CA SER A 22 5.05 -10.39 -8.34
C SER A 22 5.11 -10.06 -6.85
N ALA A 23 4.89 -8.79 -6.52
CA ALA A 23 4.78 -8.33 -5.14
C ALA A 23 3.50 -7.51 -4.98
N HIS A 24 2.79 -7.71 -3.87
CA HIS A 24 1.48 -7.12 -3.62
C HIS A 24 1.47 -6.29 -2.34
N VAL A 25 0.72 -5.18 -2.38
CA VAL A 25 0.26 -4.45 -1.20
C VAL A 25 -1.23 -4.73 -1.02
N THR A 26 -1.63 -5.23 0.15
CA THR A 26 -3.05 -5.48 0.44
C THR A 26 -3.74 -4.22 0.93
N VAL A 27 -4.78 -3.79 0.20
CA VAL A 27 -5.63 -2.66 0.56
C VAL A 27 -7.00 -3.12 1.11
N PRO A 28 -7.73 -2.28 1.86
CA PRO A 28 -9.07 -2.61 2.34
C PRO A 28 -10.05 -2.89 1.20
N LYS A 29 -10.95 -3.87 1.39
CA LYS A 29 -11.97 -4.23 0.38
C LYS A 29 -12.87 -3.07 -0.06
N ARG A 30 -13.04 -2.04 0.78
CA ARG A 30 -13.83 -0.85 0.43
C ARG A 30 -13.20 0.02 -0.67
N TRP A 31 -11.93 -0.18 -1.00
CA TRP A 31 -11.24 0.51 -2.11
C TRP A 31 -11.44 -0.18 -3.47
N LEU A 32 -12.22 -1.27 -3.53
CA LEU A 32 -12.53 -1.93 -4.81
C LEU A 32 -13.18 -0.93 -5.78
N GLY A 33 -12.61 -0.81 -6.99
CA GLY A 33 -13.05 0.14 -8.01
C GLY A 33 -12.43 1.53 -7.92
N SER A 34 -11.60 1.81 -6.90
CA SER A 34 -10.85 3.06 -6.79
C SER A 34 -9.52 2.99 -7.54
N GLU A 35 -9.10 4.11 -8.13
CA GLU A 35 -7.72 4.29 -8.60
C GLU A 35 -6.81 4.59 -7.41
N VAL A 36 -5.64 3.95 -7.35
CA VAL A 36 -4.70 4.08 -6.23
C VAL A 36 -3.28 4.29 -6.72
N LYS A 37 -2.51 5.10 -5.99
CA LYS A 37 -1.06 5.27 -6.17
C LYS A 37 -0.32 4.66 -4.99
N VAL A 38 0.76 3.94 -5.28
CA VAL A 38 1.68 3.39 -4.26
C VAL A 38 2.92 4.28 -4.20
N VAL A 39 3.31 4.70 -3.00
CA VAL A 39 4.52 5.48 -2.74
C VAL A 39 5.44 4.67 -1.83
N ARG A 40 6.67 4.40 -2.28
CA ARG A 40 7.67 3.69 -1.48
C ARG A 40 8.27 4.64 -0.44
N ILE A 41 8.36 4.18 0.81
CA ILE A 41 8.87 4.98 1.94
C ILE A 41 10.17 4.43 2.57
N SER A 42 10.59 3.22 2.20
CA SER A 42 11.85 2.59 2.65
C SER A 42 12.46 1.72 1.54
N GLU A 43 13.74 1.37 1.68
CA GLU A 43 14.39 0.38 0.84
C GLU A 43 14.15 -1.04 1.38
N PRO A 44 14.07 -2.07 0.51
CA PRO A 44 13.97 -3.45 0.97
C PRO A 44 15.30 -3.89 1.61
N ASP A 45 15.21 -4.70 2.67
CA ASP A 45 16.37 -5.43 3.18
C ASP A 45 16.77 -6.51 2.15
N GLU A 46 18.04 -6.55 1.74
CA GLU A 46 18.58 -7.47 0.71
C GLU A 46 18.36 -8.97 1.02
#